data_AF-A0A1Z4N013-F1
#
_entry.id   AF-A0A1Z4N013-F1
#
_cell.length_a   1.000
_cell.length_b   1.000
_cell.length_c   1.000
_cell.angle_alpha   90.00
_cell.angle_beta   90.00
_cell.angle_gamma   90.00
#
_symmetry.space_group_name_H-M   'P 1'
#
loop_
_entity.id
_entity.type
_entity.pdbx_description
1 polymer ?
#
loop_
_entity_poly.entity_id
_entity_poly.type
_entity_poly.pdbx_seq_one_letter_code
_entity_poly.pdbx_strand_id
1 'polypeptide(L)'
;MRLLNSVHSQLQAGVDSRLLDVLEDIITNIEIKSDFSILHPDYKPFDIPTDTVERFHKLPEAIQKKYFSLQLRSFLYGIYYNGSMRSELAVDNEENNLALDLENNTLFGVDVFFYQQLHDSNFGKGYFQRGWSVLKEENDGSLVIKKGDLRLHIQRDKHLLEADKSASVGDIIAVRMPKNVVQSGFYMAVGNAGLYRNHDLKNQVTVRIYFNLTPSGAINVMGNLTQCLNKENIPFQFKVLYHPKSYNRYDSGVLYFDKRDYATVRQFLNYIYIENKRNFKSEIPLFTKKLAPGLGLAEEPDKKFAERESFGVNRCQIIANGLLEAWYQGDNSPQGKIKAIIGQFSHLGIDLKRVHLNVHSEDIYQVLA
;
A
#
# COMPACT_ATOMS: atom_id res chain seq x y z
N MET A 1 36.03 7.27 -1.23
CA MET A 1 36.39 6.09 -0.40
C MET A 1 36.31 6.31 1.11
N ARG A 2 36.85 7.39 1.73
CA ARG A 2 36.72 7.60 3.20
C ARG A 2 35.29 7.92 3.68
N LEU A 3 34.48 8.63 2.88
CA LEU A 3 33.08 8.98 3.22
C LEU A 3 32.16 7.75 3.20
N LEU A 4 32.27 6.92 2.15
CA LEU A 4 31.61 5.61 2.00
C LEU A 4 31.80 4.72 3.24
N ASN A 5 33.04 4.61 3.74
CA ASN A 5 33.35 3.79 4.92
C ASN A 5 32.68 4.32 6.21
N SER A 6 32.42 5.62 6.33
CA SER A 6 31.76 6.21 7.51
C SER A 6 30.25 5.96 7.53
N VAL A 7 29.58 6.08 6.37
CA VAL A 7 28.14 5.81 6.22
C VAL A 7 27.89 4.31 6.40
N HIS A 8 28.72 3.45 5.79
CA HIS A 8 28.68 2.01 6.03
C HIS A 8 28.99 1.63 7.48
N SER A 9 29.81 2.40 8.21
CA SER A 9 30.06 2.12 9.63
C SER A 9 28.88 2.49 10.54
N GLN A 10 28.10 3.51 10.17
CA GLN A 10 26.90 3.93 10.90
C GLN A 10 25.69 3.04 10.57
N LEU A 11 25.62 2.59 9.32
CA LEU A 11 24.67 1.58 8.87
C LEU A 11 25.16 0.19 9.29
N GLN A 12 24.80 -0.19 10.51
CA GLN A 12 25.19 -1.44 11.17
C GLN A 12 25.22 -2.66 10.22
N ALA A 13 26.21 -3.53 10.39
CA ALA A 13 26.27 -4.84 9.72
C ALA A 13 24.93 -5.58 9.83
N GLY A 14 24.37 -6.02 8.68
CA GLY A 14 23.14 -6.81 8.60
C GLY A 14 21.90 -6.08 8.05
N VAL A 15 22.01 -4.82 7.61
CA VAL A 15 20.96 -4.18 6.80
C VAL A 15 21.01 -4.73 5.37
N ASP A 16 19.84 -4.91 4.75
CA ASP A 16 19.71 -5.32 3.35
C ASP A 16 20.50 -4.40 2.42
N SER A 17 21.34 -4.97 1.54
CA SER A 17 22.23 -4.18 0.66
C SER A 17 21.46 -3.24 -0.26
N ARG A 18 20.28 -3.63 -0.75
CA ARG A 18 19.44 -2.76 -1.57
C ARG A 18 18.97 -1.55 -0.77
N LEU A 19 18.59 -1.75 0.49
CA LEU A 19 18.19 -0.64 1.35
C LEU A 19 19.38 0.30 1.63
N LEU A 20 20.58 -0.25 1.81
CA LEU A 20 21.80 0.55 2.00
C LEU A 20 22.09 1.41 0.77
N ASP A 21 22.11 0.82 -0.42
CA ASP A 21 22.39 1.53 -1.68
C ASP A 21 21.39 2.67 -1.90
N VAL A 22 20.10 2.42 -1.62
CA VAL A 22 19.06 3.44 -1.77
C VAL A 22 19.15 4.52 -0.69
N LEU A 23 19.49 4.18 0.55
CA LEU A 23 19.71 5.20 1.58
C LEU A 23 20.92 6.07 1.25
N GLU A 24 21.98 5.49 0.69
CA GLU A 24 23.15 6.24 0.23
C GLU A 24 22.80 7.21 -0.91
N ASP A 25 22.02 6.74 -1.89
CA ASP A 25 21.51 7.58 -2.96
C ASP A 25 20.66 8.74 -2.40
N ILE A 26 19.70 8.45 -1.51
CA ILE A 26 18.85 9.45 -0.86
C ILE A 26 19.65 10.54 -0.16
N ILE A 27 20.64 10.18 0.67
CA ILE A 27 21.39 11.18 1.45
C ILE A 27 22.37 11.98 0.59
N THR A 28 22.85 11.40 -0.50
CA THR A 28 23.83 12.02 -1.39
C THR A 28 23.16 12.93 -2.42
N ASN A 29 22.07 12.47 -3.01
CA ASN A 29 21.52 13.03 -4.24
C ASN A 29 20.24 13.85 -4.05
N ILE A 30 19.50 13.67 -2.94
CA ILE A 30 18.33 14.50 -2.66
C ILE A 30 18.77 15.84 -2.06
N GLU A 31 18.38 16.92 -2.72
CA GLU A 31 18.51 18.28 -2.20
C GLU A 31 17.14 18.91 -1.95
N ILE A 32 16.98 19.53 -0.78
CA ILE A 32 15.78 20.26 -0.39
C ILE A 32 16.09 21.76 -0.49
N LYS A 33 15.27 22.50 -1.22
CA LYS A 33 15.43 23.95 -1.42
C LYS A 33 14.37 24.74 -0.64
N SER A 34 14.67 26.02 -0.38
CA SER A 34 13.79 26.90 0.39
C SER A 34 12.50 27.28 -0.34
N ASP A 35 12.44 27.10 -1.66
CA ASP A 35 11.29 27.37 -2.53
C ASP A 35 10.32 26.17 -2.63
N PHE A 36 10.43 25.20 -1.72
CA PHE A 36 9.64 23.97 -1.71
C PHE A 36 10.01 22.92 -2.76
N SER A 37 11.05 23.15 -3.57
CA SER A 37 11.51 22.16 -4.56
C SER A 37 12.40 21.07 -3.96
N ILE A 38 12.30 19.89 -4.56
CA ILE A 38 13.18 18.74 -4.30
C ILE A 38 13.93 18.42 -5.59
N LEU A 39 15.25 18.41 -5.50
CA LEU A 39 16.13 18.10 -6.63
C LEU A 39 16.77 16.73 -6.46
N HIS A 40 17.00 16.08 -7.61
CA HIS A 40 17.77 14.85 -7.74
C HIS A 40 18.42 14.85 -9.13
N PRO A 41 19.69 14.43 -9.30
CA PRO A 41 20.40 14.48 -10.59
C PRO A 41 19.71 13.68 -11.69
N ASP A 42 19.12 12.53 -11.35
CA ASP A 42 18.48 11.64 -12.34
C ASP A 42 17.01 11.97 -12.65
N TYR A 43 16.42 12.96 -11.96
CA TYR A 43 14.99 13.27 -12.10
C TYR A 43 14.75 14.77 -12.28
N LYS A 44 13.71 15.12 -13.05
CA LYS A 44 13.20 16.48 -13.17
C LYS A 44 12.87 17.04 -11.77
N PRO A 45 13.10 18.34 -11.53
CA PRO A 45 12.75 18.97 -10.26
C PRO A 45 11.32 18.65 -9.86
N PHE A 46 11.14 18.26 -8.60
CA PHE A 46 9.81 18.08 -8.03
C PHE A 46 9.44 19.37 -7.32
N ASP A 47 8.82 20.28 -8.06
CA ASP A 47 8.57 21.66 -7.67
C ASP A 47 7.09 22.04 -7.80
N ILE A 48 6.80 23.29 -7.44
CA ILE A 48 5.52 23.95 -7.67
C ILE A 48 5.73 25.20 -8.51
N PRO A 49 4.69 25.64 -9.26
CA PRO A 49 4.79 26.86 -10.04
C PRO A 49 5.25 28.04 -9.18
N THR A 50 6.12 28.88 -9.74
CA THR A 50 6.76 30.00 -9.02
C THR A 50 5.73 30.92 -8.34
N ASP A 51 4.62 31.23 -9.01
CA ASP A 51 3.53 32.04 -8.45
C ASP A 51 2.87 31.43 -7.21
N THR A 52 2.99 30.11 -7.06
CA THR A 52 2.45 29.35 -5.92
C THR A 52 3.42 29.40 -4.74
N VAL A 53 4.74 29.40 -4.98
CA VAL A 53 5.79 29.50 -3.95
C VAL A 53 5.61 30.76 -3.10
N GLU A 54 5.41 31.92 -3.74
CA GLU A 54 5.21 33.18 -3.03
C GLU A 54 3.98 33.16 -2.11
N ARG A 55 2.92 32.47 -2.53
CA ARG A 55 1.70 32.31 -1.71
C ARG A 55 1.95 31.36 -0.54
N PHE A 56 2.70 30.28 -0.75
CA PHE A 56 3.06 29.34 0.31
C PHE A 56 3.92 29.99 1.39
N HIS A 57 4.86 30.87 1.04
CA HIS A 57 5.65 31.62 2.02
C HIS A 57 4.82 32.53 2.94
N LYS A 58 3.63 32.94 2.51
CA LYS A 58 2.69 33.75 3.32
C LYS A 58 1.85 32.92 4.29
N LEU A 59 1.85 31.59 4.16
CA LEU A 59 1.11 30.70 5.06
C LEU A 59 1.84 30.54 6.40
N PRO A 60 1.12 30.18 7.49
CA PRO A 60 1.75 29.83 8.76
C PRO A 60 2.84 28.76 8.60
N GLU A 61 3.93 28.89 9.37
CA GLU A 61 5.08 27.98 9.32
C GLU A 61 4.68 26.51 9.47
N ALA A 62 3.71 26.21 10.34
CA ALA A 62 3.19 24.85 10.51
C ALA A 62 2.59 24.26 9.22
N ILE A 63 1.93 25.08 8.41
CA ILE A 63 1.37 24.66 7.11
C ILE A 63 2.50 24.44 6.10
N GLN A 64 3.48 25.34 6.06
CA GLN A 64 4.66 25.20 5.21
C GLN A 64 5.43 23.90 5.50
N LYS A 65 5.72 23.63 6.78
CA LYS A 65 6.38 22.38 7.23
C LYS A 65 5.59 21.14 6.86
N LYS A 66 4.26 21.16 7.07
CA LYS A 66 3.38 20.05 6.70
C LYS A 66 3.41 19.81 5.20
N TYR A 67 3.37 20.86 4.39
CA TYR A 67 3.44 20.75 2.94
C TYR A 67 4.77 20.15 2.48
N PHE A 68 5.90 20.67 2.97
CA PHE A 68 7.24 20.12 2.71
C PHE A 68 7.33 18.62 3.03
N SER A 69 6.82 18.23 4.19
CA SER A 69 6.79 16.84 4.62
C SER A 69 5.99 15.96 3.67
N LEU A 70 4.83 16.44 3.20
CA LEU A 70 4.00 15.73 2.23
C LEU A 70 4.70 15.61 0.86
N GLN A 71 5.30 16.69 0.36
CA GLN A 71 6.04 16.69 -0.92
C GLN A 71 7.21 15.71 -0.89
N LEU A 72 8.07 15.81 0.12
CA LEU A 72 9.23 14.93 0.27
C LEU A 72 8.84 13.48 0.43
N ARG A 73 7.82 13.19 1.23
CA ARG A 73 7.28 11.84 1.35
C ARG A 73 6.75 11.31 0.01
N SER A 74 6.08 12.16 -0.78
CA SER A 74 5.48 11.76 -2.05
C SER A 74 6.55 11.47 -3.09
N PHE A 75 7.60 12.30 -3.16
CA PHE A 75 8.80 12.05 -3.95
C PHE A 75 9.48 10.74 -3.54
N LEU A 76 9.76 10.56 -2.25
CA LEU A 76 10.37 9.33 -1.72
C LEU A 76 9.53 8.08 -2.05
N TYR A 77 8.20 8.21 -1.93
CA TYR A 77 7.28 7.12 -2.21
C TYR A 77 7.28 6.74 -3.70
N GLY A 78 7.15 7.73 -4.58
CA GLY A 78 7.04 7.52 -6.03
C GLY A 78 8.35 7.13 -6.71
N ILE A 79 9.48 7.66 -6.25
CA ILE A 79 10.80 7.36 -6.83
C ILE A 79 11.41 6.11 -6.23
N TYR A 80 11.44 5.99 -4.89
CA TYR A 80 12.21 4.93 -4.24
C TYR A 80 11.36 3.77 -3.78
N TYR A 81 10.19 4.02 -3.19
CA TYR A 81 9.38 2.94 -2.64
C TYR A 81 8.72 2.09 -3.72
N ASN A 82 7.96 2.68 -4.65
CA ASN A 82 7.19 1.92 -5.66
C ASN A 82 7.65 2.15 -7.11
N GLY A 83 8.52 3.12 -7.36
CA GLY A 83 9.02 3.45 -8.69
C GLY A 83 8.01 4.08 -9.66
N SER A 84 6.79 4.41 -9.23
CA SER A 84 5.74 4.91 -10.13
C SER A 84 6.08 6.24 -10.81
N MET A 85 6.95 7.05 -10.20
CA MET A 85 7.33 8.37 -10.73
C MET A 85 8.65 8.34 -11.51
N ARG A 86 9.38 7.21 -11.53
CA ARG A 86 10.73 7.14 -12.13
C ARG A 86 10.71 7.46 -13.62
N SER A 87 9.79 6.86 -14.37
CA SER A 87 9.69 7.10 -15.81
C SER A 87 9.16 8.50 -16.11
N GLU A 88 8.13 8.95 -15.40
CA GLU A 88 7.51 10.26 -15.61
C GLU A 88 8.49 11.41 -15.34
N LEU A 89 9.31 11.28 -14.29
CA LEU A 89 10.28 12.30 -13.90
C LEU A 89 11.69 12.09 -14.45
N ALA A 90 11.97 11.10 -15.30
CA ALA A 90 13.31 10.93 -15.87
C ALA A 90 13.72 12.17 -16.69
N VAL A 91 14.98 12.61 -16.57
CA VAL A 91 15.51 13.80 -17.27
C VAL A 91 15.42 13.65 -18.80
N ASP A 92 15.67 12.44 -19.30
CA ASP A 92 15.64 12.10 -20.74
C ASP A 92 14.25 11.75 -21.26
N ASN A 93 13.21 11.85 -20.43
CA ASN A 93 11.84 11.71 -20.92
C ASN A 93 11.52 12.98 -21.70
N GLU A 94 11.79 12.95 -23.02
CA GLU A 94 11.12 13.82 -23.99
C GLU A 94 9.65 13.84 -23.58
N GLU A 95 9.06 15.02 -23.43
CA GLU A 95 7.63 15.14 -23.14
C GLU A 95 6.90 14.28 -24.14
N ASN A 96 6.56 13.06 -23.73
CA ASN A 96 5.81 12.15 -24.54
C ASN A 96 4.50 12.90 -24.71
N ASN A 97 4.32 13.48 -25.90
CA ASN A 97 3.02 13.76 -26.48
C ASN A 97 2.29 12.43 -26.41
N LEU A 98 1.74 12.12 -25.24
CA LEU A 98 0.93 10.96 -24.97
C LEU A 98 -0.12 11.05 -26.06
N ALA A 99 -0.03 10.17 -27.04
CA ALA A 99 -1.04 10.03 -28.06
C ALA A 99 -2.36 10.05 -27.29
N LEU A 100 -3.21 11.04 -27.59
CA LEU A 100 -4.50 11.20 -26.94
C LEU A 100 -5.15 9.82 -26.98
N ASP A 101 -5.41 9.25 -25.81
CA ASP A 101 -6.09 7.98 -25.70
C ASP A 101 -7.55 8.23 -26.09
N LEU A 102 -7.82 8.16 -27.39
CA LEU A 102 -9.14 8.40 -27.98
C LEU A 102 -10.08 7.21 -27.74
N GLU A 103 -9.62 6.15 -27.08
CA GLU A 103 -10.45 5.02 -26.72
C GLU A 103 -11.39 5.37 -25.56
N ASN A 104 -12.70 5.31 -25.80
CA ASN A 104 -13.73 5.50 -24.78
C ASN A 104 -13.94 4.24 -23.92
N ASN A 105 -12.84 3.63 -23.47
CA ASN A 105 -12.82 2.38 -22.70
C ASN A 105 -12.73 2.62 -21.18
N THR A 106 -12.67 3.90 -20.77
CA THR A 106 -12.55 4.29 -19.37
C THR A 106 -13.81 4.98 -18.84
N LEU A 107 -14.23 4.61 -17.64
CA LEU A 107 -15.32 5.25 -16.90
C LEU A 107 -14.76 5.77 -15.57
N PHE A 108 -14.69 7.08 -15.37
CA PHE A 108 -14.04 7.71 -14.20
C PHE A 108 -12.61 7.19 -13.94
N GLY A 109 -11.86 6.93 -15.02
CA GLY A 109 -10.49 6.38 -14.95
C GLY A 109 -10.40 4.87 -14.74
N VAL A 110 -11.52 4.15 -14.64
CA VAL A 110 -11.56 2.68 -14.59
C VAL A 110 -11.57 2.13 -16.01
N ASP A 111 -10.59 1.30 -16.38
CA ASP A 111 -10.65 0.52 -17.61
C ASP A 111 -11.70 -0.59 -17.45
N VAL A 112 -12.83 -0.45 -18.14
CA VAL A 112 -14.02 -1.29 -17.90
C VAL A 112 -13.76 -2.74 -18.30
N PHE A 113 -13.04 -2.97 -19.41
CA PHE A 113 -12.76 -4.31 -19.91
C PHE A 113 -11.77 -5.05 -18.98
N PHE A 114 -10.72 -4.37 -18.56
CA PHE A 114 -9.75 -4.94 -17.63
C PHE A 114 -10.37 -5.17 -16.25
N TYR A 115 -11.19 -4.24 -15.77
CA TYR A 115 -11.96 -4.41 -14.53
C TYR A 115 -12.87 -5.65 -14.60
N GLN A 116 -13.56 -5.87 -15.73
CA GLN A 116 -14.43 -7.03 -15.90
C GLN A 116 -13.62 -8.34 -15.86
N GLN A 117 -12.46 -8.41 -16.53
CA GLN A 117 -11.59 -9.59 -16.47
C GLN A 117 -11.12 -9.91 -15.04
N LEU A 118 -10.76 -8.88 -14.26
CA LEU A 118 -10.44 -9.03 -12.84
C LEU A 118 -11.66 -9.53 -12.05
N HIS A 119 -12.84 -9.02 -12.35
CA HIS A 119 -14.09 -9.40 -11.69
C HIS A 119 -14.49 -10.85 -11.98
N ASP A 120 -14.32 -11.30 -13.22
CA ASP A 120 -14.61 -12.68 -13.65
C ASP A 120 -13.59 -13.67 -13.08
N SER A 121 -12.36 -13.22 -12.87
CA SER A 121 -11.30 -14.00 -12.22
C SER A 121 -11.39 -13.99 -10.69
N ASN A 122 -12.24 -13.17 -10.08
CA ASN A 122 -12.47 -13.23 -8.64
C ASN A 122 -13.51 -14.32 -8.32
N PHE A 123 -13.06 -15.45 -7.77
CA PHE A 123 -13.92 -16.60 -7.42
C PHE A 123 -14.57 -16.50 -6.03
N GLY A 124 -14.61 -15.30 -5.44
CA GLY A 124 -15.38 -15.02 -4.24
C GLY A 124 -16.90 -15.09 -4.47
N LYS A 125 -17.65 -15.36 -3.40
CA LYS A 125 -19.12 -15.43 -3.38
C LYS A 125 -19.77 -14.27 -2.61
N GLY A 126 -18.95 -13.35 -2.12
CA GLY A 126 -19.32 -12.34 -1.14
C GLY A 126 -19.08 -12.82 0.30
N TYR A 127 -19.25 -11.92 1.25
CA TYR A 127 -19.00 -12.18 2.67
C TYR A 127 -20.09 -11.53 3.52
N PHE A 128 -20.28 -12.04 4.72
CA PHE A 128 -21.21 -11.43 5.68
C PHE A 128 -20.46 -10.43 6.56
N GLN A 129 -20.80 -9.17 6.43
CA GLN A 129 -20.26 -8.11 7.28
C GLN A 129 -21.17 -7.88 8.47
N ARG A 130 -20.65 -8.08 9.68
CA ARG A 130 -21.36 -7.83 10.94
C ARG A 130 -21.41 -6.34 11.30
N GLY A 131 -22.27 -6.01 12.27
CA GLY A 131 -22.32 -4.70 12.91
C GLY A 131 -23.23 -3.69 12.21
N TRP A 132 -24.26 -4.17 11.50
CA TRP A 132 -25.29 -3.32 10.92
C TRP A 132 -26.49 -3.24 11.86
N SER A 133 -26.91 -2.04 12.22
CA SER A 133 -28.11 -1.83 13.04
C SER A 133 -29.36 -1.71 12.17
N VAL A 134 -30.41 -2.44 12.49
CA VAL A 134 -31.72 -2.29 11.83
C VAL A 134 -32.38 -1.00 12.32
N LEU A 135 -32.64 -0.06 11.41
CA LEU A 135 -33.26 1.23 11.74
C LEU A 135 -34.78 1.20 11.57
N LYS A 136 -35.24 0.55 10.50
CA LYS A 136 -36.64 0.57 10.09
C LYS A 136 -36.94 -0.66 9.24
N GLU A 137 -38.15 -1.17 9.37
CA GLU A 137 -38.76 -2.09 8.42
C GLU A 137 -39.74 -1.31 7.55
N GLU A 138 -39.61 -1.47 6.24
CA GLU A 138 -40.53 -0.88 5.26
C GLU A 138 -41.78 -1.73 5.12
N ASN A 139 -42.85 -1.16 4.55
CA ASN A 139 -44.13 -1.83 4.38
C ASN A 139 -44.06 -3.12 3.53
N ASP A 140 -43.04 -3.23 2.67
CA ASP A 140 -42.78 -4.40 1.83
C ASP A 140 -41.92 -5.49 2.53
N GLY A 141 -41.60 -5.30 3.81
CA GLY A 141 -40.77 -6.21 4.61
C GLY A 141 -39.27 -6.08 4.37
N SER A 142 -38.83 -5.13 3.53
CA SER A 142 -37.41 -4.78 3.41
C SER A 142 -36.92 -4.00 4.64
N LEU A 143 -35.62 -4.12 4.93
CA LEU A 143 -35.02 -3.43 6.07
C LEU A 143 -34.16 -2.27 5.61
N VAL A 144 -34.26 -1.15 6.32
CA VAL A 144 -33.28 -0.06 6.30
C VAL A 144 -32.29 -0.32 7.42
N ILE A 145 -31.04 -0.53 7.06
CA ILE A 145 -29.94 -0.79 7.99
C ILE A 145 -28.93 0.36 7.97
N LYS A 146 -28.15 0.50 9.05
CA LYS A 146 -27.10 1.52 9.16
C LYS A 146 -25.80 0.97 9.72
N LYS A 147 -24.68 1.49 9.22
CA LYS A 147 -23.35 1.32 9.80
C LYS A 147 -22.52 2.57 9.56
N GLY A 148 -22.12 3.26 10.63
CA GLY A 148 -21.59 4.62 10.50
C GLY A 148 -22.63 5.52 9.82
N ASP A 149 -22.24 6.32 8.83
CA ASP A 149 -23.16 7.19 8.09
C ASP A 149 -23.83 6.50 6.90
N LEU A 150 -23.45 5.26 6.58
CA LEU A 150 -24.01 4.52 5.46
C LEU A 150 -25.34 3.88 5.85
N ARG A 151 -26.37 4.13 5.03
CA ARG A 151 -27.68 3.48 5.10
C ARG A 151 -27.93 2.66 3.84
N LEU A 152 -28.45 1.45 3.99
CA LEU A 152 -28.78 0.56 2.89
C LEU A 152 -30.20 0.02 3.03
N HIS A 153 -30.88 -0.19 1.91
CA HIS A 153 -32.10 -0.99 1.84
C HIS A 153 -31.72 -2.43 1.49
N ILE A 154 -32.19 -3.40 2.28
CA ILE A 154 -31.88 -4.81 2.09
C ILE A 154 -33.14 -5.68 2.10
N GLN A 155 -33.08 -6.81 1.39
CA GLN A 155 -34.11 -7.84 1.41
C GLN A 155 -33.63 -8.99 2.30
N ARG A 156 -34.49 -9.44 3.22
CA ARG A 156 -34.18 -10.50 4.19
C ARG A 156 -33.65 -11.76 3.51
N ASP A 157 -34.33 -12.24 2.48
CA ASP A 157 -33.97 -13.49 1.78
C ASP A 157 -32.71 -13.42 0.91
N LYS A 158 -32.26 -12.22 0.53
CA LYS A 158 -31.08 -12.06 -0.33
C LYS A 158 -29.82 -11.73 0.45
N HIS A 159 -29.98 -10.94 1.50
CA HIS A 159 -28.84 -10.27 2.15
C HIS A 159 -28.57 -10.75 3.57
N LEU A 160 -29.48 -11.51 4.20
CA LEU A 160 -29.31 -11.97 5.57
C LEU A 160 -28.98 -13.46 5.65
N LEU A 161 -28.32 -13.82 6.74
CA LEU A 161 -28.22 -15.22 7.18
C LEU A 161 -29.60 -15.70 7.65
N GLU A 162 -29.87 -17.00 7.57
CA GLU A 162 -31.13 -17.58 8.06
C GLU A 162 -31.41 -17.21 9.52
N ALA A 163 -30.37 -17.19 10.37
CA ALA A 163 -30.48 -16.80 11.78
C ALA A 163 -30.89 -15.33 11.99
N ASP A 164 -30.62 -14.45 11.02
CA ASP A 164 -30.90 -13.01 11.11
C ASP A 164 -32.20 -12.63 10.37
N LYS A 165 -32.88 -13.58 9.70
CA LYS A 165 -34.07 -13.27 8.90
C LYS A 165 -35.25 -12.75 9.70
N SER A 166 -35.34 -13.06 10.99
CA SER A 166 -36.37 -12.56 11.90
C SER A 166 -35.97 -11.28 12.64
N ALA A 167 -34.83 -10.66 12.28
CA ALA A 167 -34.34 -9.46 12.96
C ALA A 167 -35.37 -8.32 12.95
N SER A 168 -35.46 -7.63 14.08
CA SER A 168 -36.36 -6.51 14.33
C SER A 168 -35.59 -5.18 14.42
N VAL A 169 -36.32 -4.07 14.41
CA VAL A 169 -35.73 -2.74 14.59
C VAL A 169 -34.95 -2.69 15.91
N GLY A 170 -33.71 -2.20 15.85
CA GLY A 170 -32.76 -2.17 16.97
C GLY A 170 -31.74 -3.30 16.97
N ASP A 171 -32.00 -4.40 16.26
CA ASP A 171 -31.07 -5.54 16.21
C ASP A 171 -29.78 -5.22 15.45
N ILE A 172 -28.70 -5.91 15.81
CA ILE A 172 -27.42 -5.87 15.13
C ILE A 172 -27.24 -7.16 14.34
N ILE A 173 -27.15 -7.05 13.01
CA ILE A 173 -27.15 -8.19 12.10
C ILE A 173 -25.90 -8.24 11.21
N ALA A 174 -25.71 -9.38 10.54
CA ALA A 174 -24.72 -9.55 9.49
C ALA A 174 -25.37 -9.43 8.10
N VAL A 175 -24.75 -8.65 7.22
CA VAL A 175 -25.31 -8.35 5.88
C VAL A 175 -24.34 -8.84 4.82
N ARG A 176 -24.89 -9.52 3.81
CA ARG A 176 -24.12 -10.02 2.67
C ARG A 176 -23.61 -8.86 1.83
N MET A 177 -22.30 -8.75 1.75
CA MET A 177 -21.55 -7.80 0.93
C MET A 177 -21.03 -8.49 -0.34
N PRO A 178 -20.81 -7.74 -1.44
CA PRO A 178 -20.24 -8.28 -2.66
C PRO A 178 -18.83 -8.85 -2.46
N LYS A 179 -18.37 -9.68 -3.41
CA LYS A 179 -17.03 -10.29 -3.43
C LYS A 179 -15.89 -9.29 -3.64
N ASN A 180 -16.21 -8.03 -3.93
CA ASN A 180 -15.23 -6.99 -4.21
C ASN A 180 -15.72 -5.61 -3.78
N VAL A 181 -14.76 -4.70 -3.65
CA VAL A 181 -14.95 -3.28 -3.41
C VAL A 181 -14.04 -2.52 -4.38
N VAL A 182 -14.45 -1.32 -4.78
CA VAL A 182 -13.61 -0.42 -5.57
C VAL A 182 -12.96 0.61 -4.65
N GLN A 183 -11.64 0.75 -4.77
CA GLN A 183 -10.87 1.83 -4.15
C GLN A 183 -10.23 2.65 -5.28
N SER A 184 -9.98 3.94 -5.08
CA SER A 184 -9.30 4.77 -6.08
C SER A 184 -8.01 4.08 -6.57
N GLY A 185 -7.94 3.81 -7.88
CA GLY A 185 -6.86 3.09 -8.54
C GLY A 185 -6.90 1.55 -8.47
N PHE A 186 -7.75 0.94 -7.64
CA PHE A 186 -7.71 -0.49 -7.34
C PHE A 186 -9.07 -1.21 -7.42
N TYR A 187 -9.04 -2.39 -8.04
CA TYR A 187 -10.02 -3.45 -7.78
C TYR A 187 -9.58 -4.19 -6.51
N MET A 188 -10.50 -4.40 -5.55
CA MET A 188 -10.18 -5.14 -4.33
C MET A 188 -11.13 -6.32 -4.14
N ALA A 189 -10.64 -7.55 -4.29
CA ALA A 189 -11.33 -8.75 -3.86
C ALA A 189 -11.35 -8.86 -2.34
N VAL A 190 -12.46 -9.37 -1.80
CA VAL A 190 -12.62 -9.68 -0.38
C VAL A 190 -12.95 -11.16 -0.24
N GLY A 191 -12.24 -11.86 0.64
CA GLY A 191 -12.46 -13.27 0.91
C GLY A 191 -13.86 -13.53 1.47
N ASN A 192 -14.38 -14.74 1.26
CA ASN A 192 -15.71 -15.17 1.72
C ASN A 192 -15.83 -15.13 3.25
N ALA A 193 -14.70 -15.34 3.95
CA ALA A 193 -14.58 -15.21 5.40
C ALA A 193 -14.57 -13.75 5.88
N GLY A 194 -14.58 -12.78 4.96
CA GLY A 194 -14.49 -11.35 5.25
C GLY A 194 -13.05 -10.88 5.50
N LEU A 195 -12.94 -9.79 6.26
CA LEU A 195 -11.69 -9.06 6.50
C LEU A 195 -10.91 -9.58 7.72
N TYR A 196 -11.65 -9.93 8.76
CA TYR A 196 -11.10 -10.21 10.07
C TYR A 196 -11.80 -11.44 10.63
N ARG A 197 -11.04 -12.29 11.33
CA ARG A 197 -11.65 -13.33 12.15
C ARG A 197 -12.42 -12.61 13.25
N ASN A 198 -13.74 -12.81 13.28
CA ASN A 198 -14.55 -12.37 14.41
C ASN A 198 -13.89 -12.93 15.68
N HIS A 199 -13.58 -12.06 16.65
CA HIS A 199 -13.19 -12.35 18.05
C HIS A 199 -11.83 -11.88 18.57
N ASP A 200 -10.85 -11.42 17.78
CA ASP A 200 -9.60 -10.90 18.40
C ASP A 200 -8.83 -9.86 17.58
N LEU A 201 -9.33 -8.62 17.56
CA LEU A 201 -8.65 -7.49 16.91
C LEU A 201 -7.40 -7.02 17.67
N LYS A 202 -7.27 -7.32 18.97
CA LYS A 202 -6.18 -6.79 19.81
C LYS A 202 -4.83 -7.45 19.54
N ASN A 203 -4.84 -8.72 19.10
CA ASN A 203 -3.63 -9.49 18.79
C ASN A 203 -3.44 -9.73 17.29
N GLN A 204 -4.23 -9.06 16.45
CA GLN A 204 -4.18 -9.26 15.01
C GLN A 204 -3.06 -8.42 14.38
N VAL A 205 -2.04 -9.11 13.86
CA VAL A 205 -1.02 -8.49 12.99
C VAL A 205 -1.42 -8.75 11.55
N THR A 206 -1.73 -7.69 10.81
CA THR A 206 -2.00 -7.81 9.37
C THR A 206 -0.67 -7.89 8.61
N VAL A 207 -0.54 -8.92 7.77
CA VAL A 207 0.58 -9.10 6.84
C VAL A 207 0.16 -8.65 5.46
N ARG A 208 1.10 -8.02 4.76
CA ARG A 208 0.96 -7.53 3.39
C ARG A 208 1.95 -8.24 2.48
N ILE A 209 1.45 -8.87 1.42
CA ILE A 209 2.28 -9.41 0.34
C ILE A 209 2.14 -8.49 -0.86
N TYR A 210 3.25 -7.96 -1.32
CA TYR A 210 3.35 -7.06 -2.45
C TYR A 210 3.70 -7.85 -3.69
N PHE A 211 2.93 -7.64 -4.75
CA PHE A 211 3.10 -8.28 -6.04
C PHE A 211 3.44 -7.21 -7.09
N ASN A 212 4.53 -7.42 -7.81
CA ASN A 212 4.87 -6.66 -9.00
C ASN A 212 4.48 -7.47 -10.24
N LEU A 213 3.24 -7.30 -10.69
CA LEU A 213 2.62 -8.10 -11.75
C LEU A 213 2.63 -7.38 -13.10
N THR A 214 2.43 -8.14 -14.15
CA THR A 214 1.86 -7.65 -15.42
C THR A 214 0.33 -7.57 -15.32
N PRO A 215 -0.37 -6.87 -16.22
CA PRO A 215 -1.84 -6.89 -16.27
C PRO A 215 -2.41 -8.31 -16.39
N SER A 216 -1.83 -9.16 -17.24
CA SER A 216 -2.21 -10.58 -17.35
C SER A 216 -1.96 -11.35 -16.06
N GLY A 217 -0.85 -11.04 -15.36
CA GLY A 217 -0.53 -11.60 -14.06
C GLY A 217 -1.58 -11.29 -13.01
N ALA A 218 -2.09 -10.07 -12.97
CA ALA A 218 -3.14 -9.70 -12.02
C ALA A 218 -4.42 -10.51 -12.19
N ILE A 219 -4.84 -10.78 -13.44
CA ILE A 219 -6.01 -11.61 -13.75
C ILE A 219 -5.78 -13.05 -13.25
N ASN A 220 -4.67 -13.68 -13.62
CA ASN A 220 -4.38 -15.06 -13.24
C ASN A 220 -4.19 -15.23 -11.73
N VAL A 221 -3.43 -14.33 -11.10
CA VAL A 221 -3.17 -14.35 -9.66
C VAL A 221 -4.46 -14.07 -8.86
N MET A 222 -5.35 -13.20 -9.34
CA MET A 222 -6.68 -13.00 -8.75
C MET A 222 -7.46 -14.32 -8.70
N GLY A 223 -7.46 -15.05 -9.82
CA GLY A 223 -8.06 -16.38 -9.93
C GLY A 223 -7.53 -17.34 -8.87
N ASN A 224 -6.23 -17.61 -8.92
CA ASN A 224 -5.62 -18.64 -8.08
C ASN A 224 -5.70 -18.26 -6.58
N LEU A 225 -5.42 -17.00 -6.21
CA LEU A 225 -5.51 -16.56 -4.81
C LEU A 225 -6.92 -16.67 -4.26
N THR A 226 -7.92 -16.16 -4.99
CA THR A 226 -9.29 -16.17 -4.48
C THR A 226 -9.85 -17.58 -4.38
N GLN A 227 -9.47 -18.51 -5.26
CA GLN A 227 -9.86 -19.92 -5.12
C GLN A 227 -9.20 -20.58 -3.90
N CYS A 228 -7.87 -20.51 -3.79
CA CYS A 228 -7.12 -21.17 -2.73
C CYS A 228 -7.51 -20.65 -1.33
N LEU A 229 -7.51 -19.34 -1.14
CA LEU A 229 -7.75 -18.74 0.18
C LEU A 229 -9.20 -18.89 0.63
N ASN A 230 -10.17 -18.80 -0.30
CA ASN A 230 -11.57 -19.05 0.04
C ASN A 230 -11.84 -20.52 0.37
N LYS A 231 -11.16 -21.47 -0.27
CA LYS A 231 -11.28 -22.89 0.04
C LYS A 231 -10.84 -23.21 1.47
N GLU A 232 -9.78 -22.56 1.94
CA GLU A 232 -9.29 -22.68 3.32
C GLU A 232 -9.97 -21.73 4.31
N ASN A 233 -11.02 -21.00 3.88
CA ASN A 233 -11.76 -20.06 4.70
C ASN A 233 -10.86 -19.00 5.39
N ILE A 234 -9.78 -18.58 4.72
CA ILE A 234 -8.86 -17.56 5.21
C ILE A 234 -9.47 -16.17 4.94
N PRO A 235 -9.61 -15.28 5.95
CA PRO A 235 -9.96 -13.89 5.71
C PRO A 235 -8.85 -13.15 4.97
N PHE A 236 -9.18 -12.46 3.88
CA PHE A 236 -8.21 -11.69 3.12
C PHE A 236 -8.84 -10.52 2.36
N GLN A 237 -7.97 -9.57 1.99
CA GLN A 237 -8.23 -8.64 0.89
C GLN A 237 -7.12 -8.77 -0.13
N PHE A 238 -7.45 -8.80 -1.41
CA PHE A 238 -6.44 -8.73 -2.46
C PHE A 238 -6.81 -7.60 -3.40
N LYS A 239 -5.95 -6.58 -3.46
CA LYS A 239 -6.14 -5.45 -4.36
C LYS A 239 -5.13 -5.45 -5.47
N VAL A 240 -5.58 -5.11 -6.67
CA VAL A 240 -4.74 -4.92 -7.85
C VAL A 240 -5.21 -3.68 -8.60
N LEU A 241 -4.32 -3.07 -9.37
CA LEU A 241 -4.66 -1.89 -10.16
C LEU A 241 -5.76 -2.23 -11.17
N TYR A 242 -6.76 -1.35 -11.34
CA TYR A 242 -7.86 -1.57 -12.31
C TYR A 242 -7.56 -1.02 -13.71
N HIS A 243 -6.37 -0.48 -13.94
CA HIS A 243 -5.98 0.10 -15.22
C HIS A 243 -4.66 -0.53 -15.69
N PRO A 244 -4.59 -1.14 -16.89
CA PRO A 244 -3.42 -1.88 -17.36
C PRO A 244 -2.17 -1.01 -17.51
N LYS A 245 -2.32 0.25 -17.96
CA LYS A 245 -1.23 1.22 -18.07
C LYS A 245 -0.55 1.57 -16.73
N SER A 246 -1.21 1.33 -15.58
CA SER A 246 -0.66 1.66 -14.26
C SER A 246 0.29 0.60 -13.68
N TYR A 247 0.52 -0.52 -14.38
CA TYR A 247 1.38 -1.62 -13.91
C TYR A 247 2.90 -1.31 -14.02
N ASN A 248 3.31 -0.05 -14.11
CA ASN A 248 4.70 0.41 -14.14
C ASN A 248 5.31 0.64 -12.74
N ARG A 249 4.67 0.13 -11.69
CA ARG A 249 5.06 0.28 -10.28
C ARG A 249 5.18 -1.05 -9.55
N TYR A 250 5.98 -1.09 -8.49
CA TYR A 250 6.40 -2.32 -7.80
C TYR A 250 5.35 -2.90 -6.84
N ASP A 251 4.31 -2.14 -6.49
CA ASP A 251 3.19 -2.54 -5.63
C ASP A 251 1.87 -2.60 -6.40
N SER A 252 1.89 -3.18 -7.61
CA SER A 252 0.72 -3.29 -8.48
C SER A 252 -0.36 -4.25 -7.95
N GLY A 253 0.00 -5.16 -7.05
CA GLY A 253 -0.93 -5.96 -6.24
C GLY A 253 -0.54 -6.01 -4.76
N VAL A 254 -1.52 -6.07 -3.86
CA VAL A 254 -1.29 -6.24 -2.41
C VAL A 254 -2.32 -7.19 -1.80
N LEU A 255 -1.85 -8.28 -1.20
CA LEU A 255 -2.67 -9.22 -0.42
C LEU A 255 -2.53 -8.89 1.07
N TYR A 256 -3.65 -8.80 1.76
CA TYR A 256 -3.78 -8.57 3.20
C TYR A 256 -4.40 -9.79 3.86
N PHE A 257 -3.79 -10.29 4.92
CA PHE A 257 -4.32 -11.38 5.74
C PHE A 257 -3.71 -11.33 7.14
N ASP A 258 -4.17 -12.21 8.02
CA ASP A 258 -3.66 -12.30 9.39
C ASP A 258 -2.34 -13.08 9.47
N LYS A 259 -1.36 -12.59 10.24
CA LYS A 259 -0.06 -13.26 10.44
C LYS A 259 -0.18 -14.73 10.84
N ARG A 260 -1.22 -15.11 11.59
CA ARG A 260 -1.48 -16.51 11.99
C ARG A 260 -1.68 -17.44 10.80
N ASP A 261 -2.13 -16.92 9.66
CA ASP A 261 -2.39 -17.69 8.44
C ASP A 261 -1.17 -17.75 7.52
N TYR A 262 -0.03 -17.16 7.90
CA TYR A 262 1.16 -17.06 7.04
C TYR A 262 1.68 -18.42 6.55
N ALA A 263 1.71 -19.45 7.40
CA ALA A 263 2.20 -20.77 7.00
C ALA A 263 1.37 -21.34 5.84
N THR A 264 0.05 -21.28 5.93
CA THR A 264 -0.88 -21.73 4.89
C THR A 264 -0.82 -20.84 3.65
N VAL A 265 -0.82 -19.51 3.83
CA VAL A 265 -0.72 -18.56 2.72
C VAL A 265 0.58 -18.74 1.95
N ARG A 266 1.71 -18.97 2.64
CA ARG A 266 3.01 -19.22 2.01
C ARG A 266 2.99 -20.44 1.09
N GLN A 267 2.32 -21.53 1.47
CA GLN A 267 2.20 -22.71 0.62
C GLN A 267 1.49 -22.39 -0.69
N PHE A 268 0.38 -21.65 -0.63
CA PHE A 268 -0.32 -21.21 -1.84
C PHE A 268 0.47 -20.19 -2.65
N LEU A 269 1.16 -19.24 -2.00
CA LEU A 269 2.01 -18.29 -2.71
C LEU A 269 3.12 -18.99 -3.49
N ASN A 270 3.72 -20.05 -2.94
CA ASN A 270 4.74 -20.82 -3.63
C ASN A 270 4.20 -21.45 -4.93
N TYR A 271 3.06 -22.13 -4.83
CA TYR A 271 2.38 -22.72 -5.96
C TYR A 271 2.00 -21.67 -7.03
N ILE A 272 1.34 -20.59 -6.61
CA ILE A 272 0.88 -19.51 -7.49
C ILE A 272 2.06 -18.83 -8.19
N TYR A 273 3.15 -18.60 -7.46
CA TYR A 273 4.35 -17.97 -8.01
C TYR A 273 5.00 -18.85 -9.09
N ILE A 274 5.13 -20.15 -8.86
CA ILE A 274 5.69 -21.09 -9.85
C ILE A 274 4.86 -21.10 -11.13
N GLU A 275 3.53 -21.21 -11.01
CA GLU A 275 2.64 -21.24 -12.17
C GLU A 275 2.62 -19.92 -12.96
N ASN A 276 2.81 -18.79 -12.28
CA ASN A 276 2.68 -17.46 -12.86
C ASN A 276 4.01 -16.72 -13.04
N LYS A 277 5.17 -17.41 -12.91
CA LYS A 277 6.50 -16.79 -12.83
C LYS A 277 6.79 -15.77 -13.94
N ARG A 278 6.31 -16.02 -15.16
CA ARG A 278 6.49 -15.12 -16.33
C ARG A 278 5.72 -13.80 -16.22
N ASN A 279 4.72 -13.74 -15.35
CA ASN A 279 3.89 -12.56 -15.13
C ASN A 279 4.38 -11.69 -13.95
N PHE A 280 5.50 -12.06 -13.30
CA PHE A 280 6.13 -11.25 -12.26
C PHE A 280 7.28 -10.43 -12.86
N LYS A 281 7.32 -9.15 -12.52
CA LYS A 281 8.50 -8.30 -12.71
C LYS A 281 9.37 -8.40 -11.47
N SER A 282 10.68 -8.22 -11.61
CA SER A 282 11.63 -8.65 -10.57
C SER A 282 11.68 -7.75 -9.33
N GLU A 283 11.36 -6.47 -9.51
CA GLU A 283 11.47 -5.42 -8.51
C GLU A 283 10.37 -5.55 -7.45
N ILE A 284 10.65 -5.10 -6.23
CA ILE A 284 9.70 -5.08 -5.11
C ILE A 284 9.83 -3.76 -4.36
N PRO A 285 8.83 -3.37 -3.55
CA PRO A 285 8.92 -2.10 -2.85
C PRO A 285 10.06 -2.04 -1.82
N LEU A 286 10.72 -0.88 -1.72
CA LEU A 286 12.02 -0.71 -1.04
C LEU A 286 12.12 -1.31 0.38
N PHE A 287 11.11 -1.07 1.21
CA PHE A 287 11.16 -1.45 2.63
C PHE A 287 10.61 -2.86 2.90
N THR A 288 10.33 -3.64 1.86
CA THR A 288 9.75 -4.98 1.99
C THR A 288 10.82 -6.07 2.03
N LYS A 289 10.57 -7.13 2.81
CA LYS A 289 11.37 -8.35 2.77
C LYS A 289 11.14 -9.05 1.44
N LYS A 290 12.21 -9.38 0.73
CA LYS A 290 12.13 -10.17 -0.50
C LYS A 290 11.71 -11.61 -0.17
N LEU A 291 10.60 -12.05 -0.75
CA LEU A 291 10.17 -13.45 -0.71
C LEU A 291 10.60 -14.19 -1.99
N ALA A 292 10.46 -13.53 -3.13
CA ALA A 292 10.91 -13.96 -4.46
C ALA A 292 11.05 -12.72 -5.37
N PRO A 293 11.65 -12.81 -6.57
CA PRO A 293 11.53 -11.73 -7.57
C PRO A 293 10.07 -11.31 -7.78
N GLY A 294 9.77 -10.02 -7.60
CA GLY A 294 8.40 -9.50 -7.71
C GLY A 294 7.48 -9.75 -6.53
N LEU A 295 7.97 -10.40 -5.45
CA LEU A 295 7.22 -10.65 -4.23
C LEU A 295 7.92 -10.07 -3.00
N GLY A 296 7.32 -9.04 -2.43
CA GLY A 296 7.74 -8.42 -1.18
C GLY A 296 6.79 -8.73 -0.03
N LEU A 297 7.26 -8.64 1.21
CA LEU A 297 6.45 -8.78 2.42
C LEU A 297 6.71 -7.64 3.39
N ALA A 298 5.65 -7.16 4.04
CA ALA A 298 5.74 -6.32 5.24
C ALA A 298 4.55 -6.53 6.17
N GLU A 299 4.71 -6.16 7.44
CA GLU A 299 3.61 -6.04 8.39
C GLU A 299 2.94 -4.66 8.26
N GLU A 300 1.62 -4.61 8.47
CA GLU A 300 0.88 -3.37 8.64
C GLU A 300 1.48 -2.57 9.81
N PRO A 301 1.87 -1.29 9.61
CA PRO A 301 2.42 -0.49 10.70
C PRO A 301 1.46 -0.38 11.89
N ASP A 302 1.96 -0.67 13.08
CA ASP A 302 1.27 -0.46 14.36
C ASP A 302 1.41 0.99 14.87
N LYS A 303 2.52 1.66 14.53
CA LYS A 303 2.76 3.08 14.79
C LYS A 303 2.53 3.91 13.53
N LYS A 304 1.37 4.57 13.45
CA LYS A 304 0.96 5.37 12.28
C LYS A 304 1.02 6.87 12.56
N PHE A 305 1.32 7.65 11.53
CA PHE A 305 1.28 9.13 11.59
C PHE A 305 -0.11 9.70 11.27
N ALA A 306 -1.02 8.88 10.75
CA ALA A 306 -2.40 9.22 10.45
C ALA A 306 -3.31 7.98 10.56
N GLU A 307 -4.62 8.17 10.76
CA GLU A 307 -5.58 7.06 10.88
C GLU A 307 -5.54 6.09 9.68
N ARG A 308 -5.43 6.65 8.48
CA ARG A 308 -5.33 5.90 7.22
C ARG A 308 -3.96 6.13 6.61
N GLU A 309 -3.11 5.12 6.75
CA GLU A 309 -1.74 5.16 6.27
C GLU A 309 -1.34 3.81 5.66
N SER A 310 -0.59 3.86 4.55
CA SER A 310 0.00 2.67 3.94
C SER A 310 1.42 2.45 4.50
N PHE A 311 1.90 1.21 4.52
CA PHE A 311 3.27 0.87 4.92
C PHE A 311 4.34 1.70 4.18
N GLY A 312 4.23 1.85 2.87
CA GLY A 312 5.18 2.68 2.12
C GLY A 312 5.14 4.15 2.53
N VAL A 313 3.94 4.71 2.70
CA VAL A 313 3.76 6.09 3.20
C VAL A 313 4.39 6.24 4.58
N ASN A 314 4.18 5.28 5.48
CA ASN A 314 4.74 5.28 6.83
C ASN A 314 6.29 5.28 6.80
N ARG A 315 6.90 4.35 6.08
CA ARG A 315 8.38 4.25 6.03
C ARG A 315 9.01 5.45 5.29
N CYS A 316 8.39 5.94 4.23
CA CYS A 316 8.83 7.18 3.56
C CYS A 316 8.66 8.41 4.46
N GLN A 317 7.65 8.46 5.33
CA GLN A 317 7.47 9.55 6.29
C GLN A 317 8.61 9.60 7.31
N ILE A 318 9.09 8.44 7.78
CA ILE A 318 10.22 8.35 8.70
C ILE A 318 11.49 8.93 8.05
N ILE A 319 11.78 8.56 6.79
CA ILE A 319 12.90 9.12 6.03
C ILE A 319 12.73 10.63 5.83
N ALA A 320 11.54 11.07 5.41
CA ALA A 320 11.26 12.49 5.19
C ALA A 320 11.47 13.32 6.45
N ASN A 321 11.05 12.81 7.62
CA ASN A 321 11.27 13.47 8.90
C ASN A 321 12.77 13.64 9.20
N GLY A 322 13.58 12.61 8.96
CA GLY A 322 15.03 12.68 9.18
C GLY A 322 15.73 13.67 8.24
N LEU A 323 15.36 13.66 6.96
CA LEU A 323 15.89 14.61 5.99
C LEU A 323 15.52 16.06 6.33
N LEU A 324 14.26 16.31 6.72
CA LEU A 324 13.82 17.63 7.13
C LEU A 324 14.44 18.08 8.45
N GLU A 325 14.63 17.17 9.40
CA GLU A 325 15.33 17.47 10.66
C GLU A 325 16.77 17.95 10.40
N ALA A 326 17.52 17.21 9.58
CA ALA A 326 18.86 17.58 9.16
C ALA A 326 18.87 18.95 8.44
N TRP A 327 17.88 19.19 7.58
CA TRP A 327 17.73 20.45 6.86
C TRP A 327 17.44 21.65 7.77
N TYR A 328 16.49 21.52 8.71
CA TYR A 328 16.16 22.59 9.66
C TYR A 328 17.32 22.88 10.63
N GLN A 329 18.15 21.89 10.94
CA GLN A 329 19.35 22.05 11.77
C GLN A 329 20.55 22.62 11.00
N GLY A 330 20.44 22.76 9.67
CA GLY A 330 21.53 23.21 8.80
C GLY A 330 22.61 22.17 8.51
N ASP A 331 22.44 20.93 8.96
CA ASP A 331 23.38 19.82 8.70
C ASP A 331 22.91 18.97 7.51
N ASN A 332 22.92 19.58 6.33
CA ASN A 332 22.55 18.93 5.06
C ASN A 332 23.62 17.97 4.51
N SER A 333 24.67 17.68 5.29
CA SER A 333 25.68 16.70 4.89
C SER A 333 25.08 15.28 4.83
N PRO A 334 25.63 14.36 4.01
CA PRO A 334 25.22 12.96 4.02
C PRO A 334 25.24 12.34 5.42
N GLN A 335 26.24 12.69 6.24
CA GLN A 335 26.37 12.25 7.64
C GLN A 335 25.26 12.79 8.54
N GLY A 336 24.91 14.07 8.41
CA GLY A 336 23.81 14.70 9.14
C GLY A 336 22.48 14.05 8.81
N LYS A 337 22.19 13.90 7.51
CA LYS A 337 20.98 13.26 7.00
C LYS A 337 20.83 11.83 7.50
N ILE A 338 21.87 10.98 7.37
CA ILE A 338 21.77 9.57 7.78
C ILE A 338 21.63 9.43 9.30
N LYS A 339 22.33 10.27 10.08
CA LYS A 339 22.19 10.30 11.54
C LYS A 339 20.76 10.65 11.96
N ALA A 340 20.16 11.68 11.35
CA ALA A 340 18.78 12.08 11.63
C ALA A 340 17.78 10.97 11.23
N ILE A 341 17.96 10.36 10.05
CA ILE A 341 17.14 9.21 9.60
C ILE A 341 17.20 8.06 10.62
N ILE A 342 18.40 7.63 11.02
CA ILE A 342 18.57 6.56 12.03
C ILE A 342 17.91 6.95 13.35
N GLY A 343 18.02 8.22 13.75
CA GLY A 343 17.34 8.77 14.93
C GLY A 343 15.82 8.61 14.88
N GLN A 344 15.19 8.90 13.73
CA GLN A 344 13.75 8.77 13.53
C GLN A 344 13.27 7.31 13.60
N PHE A 345 14.00 6.37 12.98
CA PHE A 345 13.71 4.93 13.14
C PHE A 345 13.85 4.46 14.60
N SER A 346 14.92 4.91 15.27
CA SER A 346 15.20 4.56 16.66
C SER A 346 14.14 5.10 17.62
N HIS A 347 13.66 6.34 17.40
CA HIS A 347 12.58 6.94 18.18
C HIS A 347 11.28 6.11 18.11
N LEU A 348 11.02 5.50 16.96
CA LEU A 348 9.88 4.60 16.76
C LEU A 348 10.16 3.15 17.19
N GLY A 349 11.39 2.82 17.58
CA GLY A 349 11.80 1.45 17.92
C GLY A 349 11.85 0.50 16.72
N ILE A 350 11.88 1.03 15.49
CA ILE A 350 11.91 0.22 14.27
C ILE A 350 13.37 -0.08 13.92
N ASP A 351 13.72 -1.36 13.86
CA ASP A 351 15.05 -1.82 13.45
C ASP A 351 15.21 -1.71 11.93
N LEU A 352 16.20 -0.94 11.47
CA LEU A 352 16.53 -0.81 10.05
C LEU A 352 16.88 -2.14 9.37
N LYS A 353 17.42 -3.12 10.11
CA LYS A 353 17.71 -4.47 9.58
C LYS A 353 16.45 -5.27 9.30
N ARG A 354 15.35 -4.90 9.96
CA ARG A 354 14.05 -5.58 9.89
C ARG A 354 12.93 -4.57 9.64
N VAL A 355 13.17 -3.61 8.76
CA VAL A 355 12.26 -2.47 8.51
C VAL A 355 10.85 -2.87 8.05
N HIS A 356 10.71 -4.10 7.54
CA HIS A 356 9.45 -4.72 7.13
C HIS A 356 8.58 -5.21 8.29
N LEU A 357 9.11 -5.28 9.52
CA LEU A 357 8.41 -5.74 10.72
C LEU A 357 7.94 -4.57 11.59
N ASN A 358 6.96 -4.86 12.44
CA ASN A 358 6.62 -4.04 13.59
C ASN A 358 7.60 -4.30 14.76
N VAL A 359 7.53 -3.40 15.75
CA VAL A 359 8.39 -3.49 16.94
C VAL A 359 8.08 -4.79 17.69
N HIS A 360 9.13 -5.52 18.11
CA HIS A 360 9.03 -6.81 18.82
C HIS A 360 8.39 -7.96 18.05
N SER A 361 8.11 -7.80 16.75
CA SER A 361 7.52 -8.86 15.95
C SER A 361 8.55 -9.93 15.58
N GLU A 362 8.16 -11.21 15.69
CA GLU A 362 8.99 -12.34 15.28
C GLU A 362 9.05 -12.47 13.75
N ASP A 363 10.26 -12.61 13.19
CA ASP A 363 10.46 -12.82 11.75
C ASP A 363 10.25 -14.30 11.39
N ILE A 364 8.99 -14.70 11.25
CA ILE A 364 8.60 -16.04 10.79
C ILE A 364 8.64 -16.19 9.26
N TYR A 365 9.03 -15.12 8.55
CA TYR A 365 8.85 -15.01 7.11
C TYR A 365 10.01 -15.66 6.36
N GLN A 366 9.69 -16.62 5.49
CA GLN A 366 10.65 -17.39 4.73
C GLN A 366 10.51 -17.10 3.24
N VAL A 367 11.64 -17.06 2.53
CA VAL A 367 11.66 -16.97 1.07
C VAL A 367 10.88 -18.12 0.43
N LEU A 368 10.33 -17.88 -0.76
CA LEU A 368 9.67 -18.93 -1.55
C LEU A 368 10.73 -19.80 -2.24
N ALA A 369 10.38 -21.07 -2.46
CA ALA A 369 11.25 -22.10 -3.03
C ALA A 369 11.23 -22.10 -4.56
#